data_AF-A0A7W1KVQ8-F1
#
_entry.id   AF-A0A7W1KVQ8-F1
#
_cell.length_a   1.000
_cell.length_b   1.000
_cell.length_c   1.000
_cell.angle_alpha   90.00
_cell.angle_beta   90.00
_cell.angle_gamma   90.00
#
_symmetry.space_group_name_H-M   'P 1'
#
loop_
_entity.id
_entity.type
_entity.pdbx_description
1 polymer ?
#
loop_
_entity_poly.entity_id
_entity_poly.type
_entity_poly.pdbx_seq_one_letter_code
_entity_poly.pdbx_strand_id
1 'polypeptide(L)'
;MSFDTLTDLNWLAVIVAALAYFAIGAVWYAPPVFGRAWMAAGGMTEEQTGDGPGAAIFAVPLIGSVLSAISLGMLAAASDTDTASEGLVLGIVVAIGFALSIALVTATFES
;
A
#
# COMPACT_ATOMS: atom_id res chain seq x y z
N MET A 1 -22.01 -12.02 6.48
CA MET A 1 -21.08 -11.08 7.14
C MET A 1 -21.85 -9.81 7.44
N SER A 2 -21.95 -9.46 8.72
CA SER A 2 -22.51 -8.16 9.15
C SER A 2 -21.38 -7.12 9.17
N PHE A 3 -21.73 -5.84 9.04
CA PHE A 3 -20.77 -4.72 9.13
C PHE A 3 -20.14 -4.58 10.52
N ASP A 4 -20.62 -5.34 11.51
CA ASP A 4 -20.08 -5.43 12.87
C ASP A 4 -18.57 -5.72 12.89
N THR A 5 -18.06 -6.40 11.86
CA THR A 5 -16.60 -6.63 11.69
C THR A 5 -15.82 -5.32 11.72
N LEU A 6 -16.35 -4.21 11.17
CA LEU A 6 -15.69 -2.90 11.18
C LEU A 6 -15.64 -2.28 12.57
N THR A 7 -16.66 -2.51 13.40
CA THR A 7 -16.67 -2.02 14.78
C THR A 7 -15.75 -2.83 15.69
N ASP A 8 -15.54 -4.10 15.37
CA ASP A 8 -14.72 -5.03 16.16
C ASP A 8 -13.21 -4.94 15.82
N LEU A 9 -12.84 -4.25 14.73
CA LEU A 9 -11.44 -4.04 14.39
C LEU A 9 -10.71 -3.23 15.48
N ASN A 10 -9.48 -3.64 15.76
CA ASN A 10 -8.56 -2.82 16.54
C ASN A 10 -8.14 -1.59 15.71
N TRP A 11 -8.86 -0.49 15.87
CA TRP A 11 -8.62 0.75 15.14
C TRP A 11 -7.24 1.35 15.39
N LEU A 12 -6.62 1.11 16.55
CA LEU A 12 -5.24 1.51 16.79
C LEU A 12 -4.28 0.73 15.88
N ALA A 13 -4.47 -0.58 15.75
CA ALA A 13 -3.69 -1.41 14.83
C ALA A 13 -3.90 -0.98 13.37
N VAL A 14 -5.13 -0.64 12.97
CA VAL A 14 -5.44 -0.13 11.62
C VAL A 14 -4.68 1.17 11.33
N ILE A 15 -4.70 2.13 12.26
CA ILE A 15 -3.99 3.42 12.11
C ILE A 15 -2.48 3.18 12.00
N VAL A 16 -1.91 2.35 12.88
CA VAL A 16 -0.47 2.03 12.86
C VAL A 16 -0.07 1.34 11.55
N ALA A 17 -0.86 0.36 11.10
CA ALA A 17 -0.62 -0.34 9.84
C ALA A 17 -0.73 0.61 8.63
N ALA A 18 -1.71 1.50 8.61
CA ALA A 18 -1.87 2.49 7.54
C ALA A 18 -0.69 3.46 7.49
N LEU A 19 -0.24 3.96 8.64
CA LEU A 19 0.93 4.85 8.71
C LEU A 19 2.22 4.12 8.31
N ALA A 20 2.40 2.87 8.73
CA ALA A 20 3.54 2.06 8.34
C ALA A 20 3.55 1.83 6.81
N TYR A 21 2.40 1.47 6.23
CA TYR A 21 2.30 1.26 4.78
C TYR A 21 2.52 2.55 3.99
N PHE A 22 1.95 3.66 4.44
CA PHE A 22 2.19 4.98 3.86
C PHE A 22 3.67 5.38 3.93
N ALA A 23 4.32 5.18 5.07
CA ALA A 23 5.74 5.47 5.26
C ALA A 23 6.63 4.60 4.35
N ILE A 24 6.32 3.31 4.21
CA ILE A 24 7.03 2.42 3.27
C ILE A 24 6.88 2.94 1.84
N GLY A 25 5.67 3.37 1.45
CA GLY A 25 5.44 4.01 0.15
C GLY A 25 6.28 5.27 -0.06
N ALA A 26 6.31 6.16 0.93
CA ALA A 26 7.11 7.38 0.89
C ALA A 26 8.62 7.07 0.76
N VAL A 27 9.11 6.07 1.50
CA VAL A 27 10.50 5.60 1.42
C VAL A 27 10.81 5.00 0.05
N TRP A 28 9.89 4.23 -0.54
CA TRP A 28 10.06 3.63 -1.87
C TRP A 28 10.33 4.69 -2.95
N TYR A 29 9.55 5.77 -2.95
CA TYR A 29 9.69 6.87 -3.91
C TYR A 29 10.75 7.92 -3.50
N ALA A 30 11.42 7.74 -2.37
CA ALA A 30 12.47 8.66 -1.95
C ALA A 30 13.67 8.58 -2.91
N PRO A 31 14.31 9.72 -3.26
CA PRO A 31 15.49 9.75 -4.14
C PRO A 31 16.63 8.76 -3.79
N PRO A 32 16.98 8.52 -2.51
CA PRO A 32 18.06 7.59 -2.17
C PRO A 32 17.69 6.11 -2.30
N VAL A 33 16.41 5.75 -2.45
CA VAL A 33 15.95 4.35 -2.51
C VAL A 33 15.67 3.95 -3.95
N PHE A 34 14.50 4.31 -4.49
CA PHE A 34 14.16 4.05 -5.90
C PHE A 34 13.65 5.29 -6.65
N GLY A 35 13.50 6.45 -5.98
CA GLY A 35 12.94 7.65 -6.60
C GLY A 35 13.70 8.11 -7.84
N ARG A 36 15.04 8.13 -7.80
CA ARG A 36 15.86 8.52 -8.97
C ARG A 36 15.72 7.56 -10.15
N ALA A 37 15.71 6.26 -9.87
CA ALA A 37 15.56 5.24 -10.90
C ALA A 37 14.15 5.30 -11.54
N TRP A 38 13.12 5.50 -10.71
CA TRP A 38 11.74 5.68 -11.16
C TRP A 38 11.58 6.94 -12.03
N MET A 39 12.12 8.08 -11.62
CA MET A 39 12.09 9.31 -12.43
C MET A 39 12.80 9.13 -13.78
N ALA A 40 13.99 8.50 -13.77
CA ALA A 40 14.74 8.24 -15.00
C ALA A 40 14.00 7.30 -15.96
N ALA A 41 13.38 6.23 -15.44
CA ALA A 41 12.57 5.31 -16.24
C ALA A 41 11.30 5.98 -16.80
N GLY A 42 10.73 6.93 -16.07
CA GLY A 42 9.58 7.73 -16.51
C GLY A 42 9.91 8.90 -17.44
N GLY A 43 11.20 9.12 -17.76
CA GLY A 43 11.64 10.25 -18.58
C GLY A 43 11.43 11.62 -17.91
N MET A 44 11.29 11.66 -16.59
CA MET A 44 11.09 12.88 -15.81
C MET A 44 12.44 13.54 -15.52
N THR A 45 12.51 14.87 -15.66
CA THR A 45 13.70 15.66 -15.30
C THR A 45 13.45 16.43 -14.00
N GLU A 46 14.48 16.58 -13.15
CA GLU A 46 14.37 17.30 -11.86
C GLU A 46 13.90 18.76 -12.04
N GLU A 47 14.09 19.33 -13.23
CA GLU A 47 13.69 20.70 -13.60
C GLU A 47 12.17 20.86 -13.80
N GLN A 48 11.42 19.77 -14.00
CA GLN A 48 9.95 19.79 -14.17
C GLN A 48 9.18 19.85 -12.84
N THR A 49 9.85 19.66 -11.70
CA THR A 49 9.23 19.63 -10.35
C THR A 49 9.29 20.98 -9.60
N GLY A 50 9.39 22.09 -10.34
CA GLY A 50 9.62 23.45 -9.79
C GLY A 50 8.59 23.93 -8.75
N ASP A 51 7.34 23.46 -8.84
CA ASP A 51 6.37 23.56 -7.76
C ASP A 51 6.40 22.24 -6.97
N GLY A 52 6.82 22.31 -5.71
CA GLY A 52 6.93 21.13 -4.85
C GLY A 52 5.66 20.27 -4.83
N PRO A 53 5.77 19.01 -4.37
CA PRO A 53 4.69 18.03 -4.44
C PRO A 53 3.38 18.57 -3.83
N GLY A 54 2.34 18.71 -4.67
CA GLY A 54 1.03 19.17 -4.22
C GLY A 54 0.39 18.22 -3.22
N ALA A 55 -0.44 18.71 -2.30
CA ALA A 55 -0.99 17.93 -1.17
C ALA A 55 -1.65 16.58 -1.58
N ALA A 56 -2.19 16.49 -2.79
CA ALA A 56 -2.80 15.28 -3.33
C ALA A 56 -1.83 14.08 -3.38
N ILE A 57 -0.53 14.30 -3.61
CA ILE A 57 0.47 13.22 -3.70
C ILE A 57 0.72 12.53 -2.36
N PHE A 58 0.35 13.17 -1.25
CA PHE A 58 0.41 12.59 0.10
C PHE A 58 -0.97 12.11 0.55
N ALA A 59 -2.02 12.88 0.26
CA ALA A 59 -3.38 12.56 0.70
C ALA A 59 -3.93 11.29 0.05
N VAL A 60 -3.74 11.12 -1.27
CA VAL A 60 -4.27 9.96 -2.00
C VAL A 60 -3.63 8.66 -1.51
N PRO A 61 -2.28 8.53 -1.41
CA PRO A 61 -1.68 7.31 -0.88
C PRO A 61 -2.01 7.07 0.59
N LEU A 62 -2.18 8.12 1.41
CA LEU A 62 -2.58 7.94 2.81
C LEU A 62 -3.99 7.33 2.90
N ILE A 63 -4.96 7.86 2.14
CA ILE A 63 -6.32 7.30 2.08
C ILE A 63 -6.26 5.86 1.59
N GLY A 64 -5.52 5.59 0.51
CA GLY A 64 -5.30 4.24 0.01
C GLY A 64 -4.71 3.31 1.08
N SER A 65 -3.75 3.80 1.86
CA SER A 65 -3.11 3.03 2.92
C SER A 65 -4.08 2.67 4.06
N VAL A 66 -4.96 3.60 4.43
CA VAL A 66 -6.02 3.34 5.42
C VAL A 66 -7.00 2.29 4.90
N LEU A 67 -7.44 2.40 3.64
CA LEU A 67 -8.35 1.43 3.04
C LEU A 67 -7.71 0.04 2.95
N SER A 68 -6.44 -0.06 2.58
CA SER A 68 -5.69 -1.32 2.58
C SER A 68 -5.56 -1.91 3.99
N ALA A 69 -5.26 -1.09 5.00
CA ALA A 69 -5.16 -1.54 6.39
C ALA A 69 -6.49 -2.07 6.95
N ILE A 70 -7.61 -1.39 6.66
CA ILE A 70 -8.95 -1.87 7.02
C ILE A 70 -9.23 -3.20 6.33
N SER A 71 -8.97 -3.28 5.02
CA SER A 71 -9.24 -4.50 4.23
C SER A 71 -8.43 -5.69 4.74
N LEU A 72 -7.14 -5.49 5.05
CA LEU A 72 -6.28 -6.52 5.60
C LEU A 72 -6.68 -6.91 7.02
N GLY A 73 -7.11 -5.95 7.85
CA GLY A 73 -7.65 -6.22 9.18
C GLY A 73 -8.94 -7.04 9.14
N MET A 74 -9.84 -6.76 8.19
CA MET A 74 -11.04 -7.57 7.97
C MET A 74 -10.72 -8.98 7.50
N LEU A 75 -9.73 -9.13 6.62
CA LEU A 75 -9.25 -10.45 6.19
C LEU A 75 -8.66 -11.23 7.37
N ALA A 76 -7.83 -10.59 8.19
CA ALA A 76 -7.25 -11.20 9.38
C ALA A 76 -8.31 -11.69 10.36
N ALA A 77 -9.35 -10.88 10.60
CA ALA A 77 -10.49 -11.27 11.43
C ALA A 77 -11.28 -12.45 10.81
N ALA A 78 -11.45 -12.46 9.49
CA ALA A 78 -12.16 -13.52 8.78
C ALA A 78 -11.36 -14.84 8.71
N SER A 79 -10.04 -14.77 8.80
CA SER A 79 -9.13 -15.93 8.75
C SER A 79 -8.59 -16.35 10.12
N ASP A 80 -9.12 -15.83 11.21
CA ASP A 80 -8.71 -16.17 12.59
C ASP A 80 -7.19 -15.99 12.79
N THR A 81 -6.68 -14.85 12.29
CA THR A 81 -5.25 -14.53 12.27
C THR A 81 -4.87 -13.72 13.49
N ASP A 82 -4.26 -14.38 14.47
CA ASP A 82 -4.02 -13.82 15.81
C ASP A 82 -2.53 -13.58 16.10
N THR A 83 -1.63 -14.19 15.34
CA THR A 83 -0.17 -14.04 15.56
C THR A 83 0.49 -13.13 14.53
N ALA A 84 1.61 -12.51 14.91
CA ALA A 84 2.40 -11.67 14.01
C ALA A 84 2.91 -12.45 12.78
N SER A 85 3.26 -13.73 12.95
CA SER A 85 3.70 -14.61 11.86
C SER A 85 2.58 -14.91 10.86
N GLU A 86 1.37 -15.19 11.35
CA GLU A 86 0.21 -15.42 10.48
C GLU A 86 -0.18 -14.13 9.76
N GLY A 87 -0.16 -12.99 10.45
CA GLY A 87 -0.39 -11.68 9.84
C GLY A 87 0.62 -11.35 8.73
N LEU A 88 1.90 -11.70 8.93
CA LEU A 88 2.93 -11.56 7.90
C LEU A 88 2.65 -12.45 6.69
N VAL A 89 2.30 -13.73 6.91
CA VAL A 89 1.97 -14.66 5.84
C VAL A 89 0.73 -14.18 5.08
N LEU A 90 -0.32 -13.76 5.78
CA LEU A 90 -1.54 -13.20 5.20
C LEU A 90 -1.20 -11.98 4.32
N GLY A 91 -0.40 -11.06 4.84
CA GLY A 91 0.06 -9.87 4.09
C GLY A 91 0.80 -10.24 2.82
N ILE A 92 1.73 -11.20 2.89
CA ILE A 92 2.48 -11.70 1.72
C ILE A 92 1.55 -12.36 0.70
N VAL A 93 0.63 -13.22 1.15
CA VAL A 93 -0.30 -13.93 0.27
C VAL A 93 -1.22 -12.95 -0.44
N VAL A 94 -1.79 -11.97 0.27
CA VAL A 94 -2.60 -10.89 -0.30
C VAL A 94 -1.76 -10.08 -1.29
N ALA A 95 -0.57 -9.63 -0.88
CA ALA A 95 0.30 -8.81 -1.73
C ALA A 95 0.67 -9.53 -3.03
N ILE A 96 1.16 -10.77 -2.96
CA ILE A 96 1.52 -11.56 -4.15
C ILE A 96 0.28 -11.85 -4.98
N GLY A 97 -0.80 -12.33 -4.37
CA GLY A 97 -2.02 -12.71 -5.06
C GLY A 97 -2.58 -11.59 -5.92
N PHE A 98 -2.65 -10.37 -5.39
CA PHE A 98 -3.14 -9.21 -6.14
C PHE A 98 -2.06 -8.58 -7.03
N ALA A 99 -0.86 -8.31 -6.51
CA ALA A 99 0.17 -7.60 -7.29
C ALA A 99 0.65 -8.42 -8.48
N LEU A 100 0.88 -9.73 -8.30
CA LEU A 100 1.28 -10.60 -9.40
C LEU A 100 0.17 -10.72 -10.45
N SER A 101 -1.09 -10.86 -10.01
CA SER A 101 -2.23 -10.94 -10.94
C SER A 101 -2.36 -9.66 -11.76
N ILE A 102 -2.25 -8.49 -11.12
CA ILE A 102 -2.27 -7.19 -11.80
C ILE A 102 -1.11 -7.12 -12.80
N ALA A 103 0.12 -7.40 -12.35
CA ALA A 103 1.30 -7.32 -13.20
C ALA A 103 1.22 -8.25 -14.42
N LEU A 104 0.78 -9.50 -14.24
CA LEU A 104 0.64 -10.47 -15.33
C LEU A 104 -0.41 -10.02 -16.36
N VAL A 105 -1.58 -9.59 -15.89
CA VAL A 105 -2.66 -9.13 -16.78
C VAL A 105 -2.20 -7.89 -17.56
N THR A 106 -1.64 -6.90 -16.88
CA THR A 106 -1.10 -5.69 -17.52
C THR A 106 -0.02 -6.04 -18.54
N ALA A 107 0.94 -6.90 -18.18
CA ALA A 107 2.01 -7.32 -19.10
C ALA A 107 1.46 -7.99 -20.37
N THR A 108 0.36 -8.72 -20.32
CA THR A 108 -0.22 -9.35 -21.53
C THR A 108 -0.94 -8.38 -22.47
N PHE A 109 -1.43 -7.25 -21.97
CA PHE A 109 -2.15 -6.27 -22.78
C PHE A 109 -1.27 -5.10 -23.22
N GLU A 110 -0.19 -4.83 -22.48
CA GLU A 110 0.77 -3.75 -22.77
C GLU A 110 2.04 -4.24 -23.48
N SER A 111 2.20 -5.56 -23.70
CA SER A 111 3.25 -6.17 -24.55
C SER A 111 2.85 -6.19 -26.02
#